data_AF-A0A9W5E5H9-F1
#
_entry.id   AF-A0A9W5E5H9-F1
#
_cell.length_a   1.000
_cell.length_b   1.000
_cell.length_c   1.000
_cell.angle_alpha   90.00
_cell.angle_beta   90.00
_cell.angle_gamma   90.00
#
_symmetry.space_group_name_H-M   'P 1'
#
loop_
_entity.id
_entity.type
_entity.pdbx_description
1 polymer ?
#
loop_
_entity_poly.entity_id
_entity_poly.type
_entity_poly.pdbx_seq_one_letter_code
_entity_poly.pdbx_strand_id
1 'polypeptide(L)' 'MDHCQSCGKEIYLGEEYRDIDDDYIHDETDCIKQYLESHSIKKVAGE' A
#
# COMPACT_ATOMS: atom_id res chain seq x y z
N MET A 1 7.68 -14.08 -3.94
CA MET A 1 6.59 -13.36 -4.61
C MET A 1 5.99 -12.50 -3.54
N ASP A 2 6.19 -11.20 -3.66
CA ASP A 2 5.68 -10.22 -2.72
C ASP A 2 4.20 -10.02 -2.96
N HIS A 3 3.45 -9.74 -1.90
CA HIS A 3 2.02 -9.50 -1.98
C HIS A 3 1.75 -8.03 -1.71
N CYS A 4 0.86 -7.43 -2.49
CA CYS A 4 0.40 -6.09 -2.28
C CYS A 4 -0.37 -6.01 -0.96
N GLN A 5 0.15 -5.27 0.00
CA GLN A 5 -0.41 -5.11 1.35
C GLN A 5 -1.74 -4.35 1.34
N SER A 6 -2.08 -3.70 0.22
CA SER A 6 -3.38 -3.09 0.02
C SER A 6 -4.46 -4.06 -0.44
N CYS A 7 -4.22 -4.81 -1.53
CA CYS A 7 -5.26 -5.61 -2.18
C CYS A 7 -5.14 -7.12 -1.91
N GLY A 8 -4.06 -7.55 -1.26
CA GLY A 8 -3.74 -8.94 -0.93
C GLY A 8 -3.35 -9.81 -2.11
N LYS A 9 -3.23 -9.24 -3.32
CA LYS A 9 -2.82 -9.97 -4.53
C LYS A 9 -1.30 -10.01 -4.67
N GLU A 10 -0.81 -11.00 -5.38
CA GLU A 10 0.61 -11.12 -5.74
C GLU A 10 1.06 -9.95 -6.62
N ILE A 11 2.30 -9.51 -6.42
CA ILE A 11 3.01 -8.59 -7.30
C ILE A 11 3.88 -9.44 -8.24
N TYR A 12 3.57 -9.40 -9.52
CA TYR A 12 4.24 -10.18 -10.56
C TYR A 12 5.49 -9.48 -11.08
N LEU A 13 6.41 -10.29 -11.63
CA LEU A 13 7.63 -9.78 -12.25
C LEU A 13 7.27 -8.86 -13.44
N GLY A 14 7.69 -7.60 -13.35
CA GLY A 14 7.42 -6.58 -14.37
C GLY A 14 6.24 -5.66 -14.04
N GLU A 15 5.52 -5.89 -12.95
CA GLU A 15 4.59 -4.91 -12.40
C GLU A 15 5.34 -3.82 -11.63
N GLU A 16 4.84 -2.58 -11.71
CA GLU A 16 5.35 -1.49 -10.90
C GLU A 16 4.76 -1.56 -9.49
N TYR A 17 5.64 -1.40 -8.49
CA TYR A 17 5.27 -1.44 -7.09
C TYR A 17 6.03 -0.39 -6.30
N ARG A 18 5.48 -0.03 -5.15
CA ARG A 18 6.11 0.84 -4.16
C ARG A 18 6.47 0.05 -2.91
N ASP A 19 7.65 0.34 -2.41
CA ASP A 19 8.16 -0.10 -1.12
C ASP A 19 7.93 1.02 -0.11
N ILE A 20 7.12 0.77 0.92
CA ILE A 20 6.76 1.73 1.95
C ILE A 20 6.84 1.04 3.31
N ASP A 21 7.84 1.36 4.11
CA ASP A 21 7.96 0.82 5.48
C ASP A 21 7.91 -0.73 5.54
N ASP A 22 8.65 -1.40 4.64
CA ASP A 22 8.64 -2.87 4.46
C ASP A 22 7.33 -3.45 3.88
N ASP A 23 6.33 -2.60 3.58
CA ASP A 23 5.14 -3.00 2.83
C ASP A 23 5.33 -2.77 1.32
N TYR A 24 5.06 -3.81 0.55
CA TYR A 24 4.98 -3.74 -0.91
C TYR A 24 3.55 -3.47 -1.34
N ILE A 25 3.34 -2.49 -2.22
CA ILE A 25 2.03 -2.19 -2.82
C ILE A 25 2.15 -1.98 -4.32
N HIS A 26 1.13 -2.37 -5.10
CA HIS A 26 1.07 -2.01 -6.52
C HIS A 26 1.12 -0.49 -6.69
N ASP A 27 1.83 0.02 -7.71
CA ASP A 27 1.81 1.45 -8.09
C ASP A 27 0.51 1.80 -8.84
N GLU A 28 -0.61 1.30 -8.34
CA GLU A 28 -1.95 1.60 -8.82
C GLU A 28 -2.63 2.55 -7.83
N THR A 29 -3.30 3.58 -8.36
CA THR A 29 -4.03 4.57 -7.54
C THR A 29 -4.98 3.93 -6.52
N ASP A 30 -5.61 2.81 -6.90
CA ASP A 30 -6.51 2.06 -6.02
C ASP A 30 -5.77 1.45 -4.82
N CYS A 31 -4.67 0.75 -5.06
CA CYS A 31 -3.83 0.16 -4.01
C CYS A 31 -3.19 1.22 -3.12
N ILE A 32 -2.72 2.33 -3.70
CA ILE A 32 -2.14 3.43 -2.92
C ILE A 32 -3.20 4.06 -2.01
N LYS A 33 -4.40 4.30 -2.53
CA LYS A 33 -5.49 4.92 -1.75
C LYS A 33 -5.92 4.01 -0.60
N GLN A 34 -6.19 2.73 -0.88
CA GLN A 34 -6.59 1.77 0.13
C GLN A 34 -5.51 1.55 1.20
N TYR A 35 -4.22 1.49 0.80
CA TYR A 35 -3.10 1.46 1.73
C TYR A 35 -3.10 2.70 2.62
N LEU A 36 -3.21 3.90 2.05
CA LEU A 36 -3.28 5.14 2.82
C LEU A 36 -4.50 5.22 3.74
N GLU A 37 -5.65 4.69 3.35
CA GLU A 37 -6.85 4.67 4.21
C GLU A 37 -6.68 3.72 5.39
N SER A 38 -6.00 2.59 5.20
CA SER A 38 -5.73 1.59 6.24
C SER A 38 -4.55 1.97 7.14
N HIS A 39 -3.49 2.55 6.58
CA HIS A 39 -2.27 2.98 7.27
C HIS A 39 -2.29 4.45 7.69
N SER A 40 -3.31 5.23 7.32
CA SER A 40 -3.57 6.51 7.97
C SER A 40 -3.94 6.24 9.42
N ILE A 41 -2.91 6.25 10.26
CA ILE A 41 -3.01 6.77 11.60
C ILE A 41 -3.74 8.09 11.41
N LYS A 42 -5.03 8.14 11.77
CA LYS A 42 -5.76 9.39 11.91
C LYS A 42 -4.80 10.29 12.69
N LYS A 43 -4.17 11.26 12.03
CA LYS A 43 -3.53 12.36 12.74
C LYS A 43 -4.71 12.99 13.46
N VAL A 44 -4.92 12.58 14.70
CA VAL A 44 -5.86 13.24 15.58
C VAL A 44 -5.27 14.64 15.69
N ALA A 45 -5.89 15.58 14.99
CA ALA A 45 -5.64 16.98 15.21
C ALA A 45 -6.29 17.28 16.57
N GLY A 46 -5.45 17.38 17.60
CA GLY A 46 -5.86 17.72 18.97
C GLY A 46 -5.52 16.61 19.94
N GLU A 47 -4.60 16.86 20.87
CA GLU A 47 -4.84 17.73 22.04
C GLU A 47 -3.62 18.63 22.29
#